data_AF-A0A8I0M558-F1
#
_entry.id   AF-A0A8I0M558-F1
#
_cell.length_a   1.000
_cell.length_b   1.000
_cell.length_c   1.000
_cell.angle_alpha   90.00
_cell.angle_beta   90.00
_cell.angle_gamma   90.00
#
_symmetry.space_group_name_H-M   'P 1'
#
loop_
_entity.id
_entity.type
_entity.pdbx_description
1 polymer ?
#
loop_
_entity_poly.entity_id
_entity_poly.type
_entity_poly.pdbx_seq_one_letter_code
_entity_poly.pdbx_strand_id
1 'polypeptide(L)'
;MKTDEMSLKYFTLRPDGAVVEIELNQDIAATLARLPDDPSLYFDLGEPHLLIPLKQLVNARARERGIVNANRHMLAAAKGNQEKRKPLTVHSLDNALWLVVDGNSTLLNARHSKWRAIPCCTR
;
A
#
# COMPACT_ATOMS: atom_id res chain seq x y z
N MET A 1 18.06 -6.19 -22.44
CA MET A 1 17.97 -5.73 -21.04
C MET A 1 16.87 -6.57 -20.40
N LYS A 2 17.20 -7.48 -19.48
CA LYS A 2 16.19 -8.35 -18.86
C LYS A 2 15.34 -7.47 -17.94
N THR A 3 14.08 -7.26 -18.30
CA THR A 3 13.10 -6.72 -17.37
C THR A 3 13.04 -7.71 -16.23
N ASP A 4 13.55 -7.31 -15.07
CA ASP A 4 13.43 -8.07 -13.84
C ASP A 4 11.94 -8.05 -13.50
N GLU A 5 11.17 -8.96 -14.09
CA GLU A 5 9.80 -9.30 -13.72
C GLU A 5 9.86 -9.95 -12.33
N MET A 6 10.23 -9.13 -11.34
CA MET A 6 10.14 -9.54 -9.95
C MET A 6 8.68 -9.49 -9.58
N SER A 7 8.11 -10.68 -9.45
CA SER A 7 6.87 -10.94 -8.75
C SER A 7 6.83 -10.15 -7.43
N LEU A 8 5.89 -9.23 -7.31
CA LEU A 8 5.75 -8.43 -6.09
C LEU A 8 5.09 -9.30 -5.02
N LYS A 9 5.87 -9.71 -4.02
CA LYS A 9 5.35 -10.44 -2.86
C LYS A 9 4.93 -9.49 -1.74
N TYR A 10 3.89 -9.86 -1.01
CA TYR A 10 3.40 -9.13 0.15
C TYR A 10 2.76 -10.03 1.20
N PHE A 11 2.77 -9.58 2.45
CA PHE A 11 2.11 -10.29 3.55
C PHE A 11 0.61 -10.00 3.56
N THR A 12 -0.19 -11.05 3.72
CA THR A 12 -1.64 -10.97 3.93
C THR A 12 -2.05 -11.78 5.16
N LEU A 13 -3.12 -11.34 5.82
CA LEU A 13 -3.75 -12.10 6.91
C LEU A 13 -4.81 -13.04 6.35
N ARG A 14 -4.74 -14.32 6.70
CA ARG A 14 -5.76 -15.33 6.38
C ARG A 14 -6.91 -15.31 7.39
N PRO A 15 -8.08 -15.89 7.07
CA PRO A 15 -9.20 -15.99 8.01
C PRO A 15 -8.88 -16.77 9.30
N ASP A 16 -7.90 -17.68 9.26
CA ASP A 16 -7.42 -18.45 10.41
C ASP A 16 -6.43 -17.67 11.30
N GLY A 17 -6.14 -16.39 10.97
CA GLY A 17 -5.20 -15.54 11.68
C GLY A 17 -3.74 -15.71 11.25
N ALA A 18 -3.42 -16.62 10.32
CA ALA A 18 -2.07 -16.80 9.84
C ALA A 18 -1.64 -15.66 8.90
N VAL A 19 -0.44 -15.12 9.13
CA VAL A 19 0.21 -14.20 8.19
C VAL A 19 0.99 -15.01 7.16
N VAL A 20 0.70 -14.80 5.88
CA VAL A 20 1.39 -15.50 4.79
C VAL A 20 1.86 -14.54 3.72
N GLU A 21 2.91 -14.93 3.00
CA GLU A 21 3.39 -14.21 1.84
C GLU A 21 2.66 -14.71 0.58
N ILE A 22 2.15 -13.78 -0.23
CA ILE A 22 1.50 -14.06 -1.51
C ILE A 22 2.02 -13.12 -2.59
N GLU A 23 1.83 -13.49 -3.85
CA GLU A 23 2.23 -12.71 -5.01
C GLU A 23 1.08 -11.82 -5.51
N LEU A 24 1.39 -10.59 -5.90
CA LEU A 24 0.45 -9.72 -6.60
C LEU A 24 0.24 -10.22 -8.03
N ASN A 25 -1.02 -10.32 -8.45
CA ASN A 25 -1.38 -10.68 -9.82
C ASN A 25 -0.60 -9.82 -10.84
N GLN A 26 0.13 -10.50 -11.73
CA GLN A 26 1.02 -9.87 -12.71
C GLN A 26 0.27 -9.03 -13.74
N ASP A 27 -0.91 -9.47 -14.18
CA ASP A 27 -1.76 -8.71 -15.10
C ASP A 27 -2.19 -7.39 -14.46
N ILE A 28 -2.56 -7.42 -13.18
CA ILE A 28 -2.87 -6.20 -12.44
C ILE A 28 -1.63 -5.33 -12.32
N ALA A 29 -0.49 -5.89 -11.89
CA ALA A 29 0.75 -5.14 -11.73
C ALA A 29 1.18 -4.43 -13.03
N ALA A 30 1.01 -5.06 -14.19
CA ALA A 30 1.32 -4.49 -15.50
C ALA A 30 0.50 -3.23 -15.83
N THR A 31 -0.70 -3.08 -15.26
CA THR A 31 -1.55 -1.90 -15.45
C THR A 31 -1.23 -0.73 -14.52
N LEU A 32 -0.45 -0.94 -13.46
CA LEU A 32 -0.22 0.06 -12.42
C LEU A 32 0.98 0.95 -12.78
N ALA A 33 0.77 2.27 -12.78
CA ALA A 33 1.88 3.22 -12.88
C ALA A 33 2.75 3.17 -11.61
N ARG A 34 4.05 3.41 -11.80
CA ARG A 34 4.98 3.63 -10.69
C ARG A 34 4.76 5.02 -10.09
N LEU A 35 4.67 5.06 -8.76
CA LEU A 35 4.47 6.28 -7.98
C LEU A 35 5.79 6.66 -7.29
N PRO A 36 6.27 7.91 -7.40
CA PRO A 36 7.37 8.40 -6.57
C PRO A 36 7.22 8.06 -5.08
N ASP A 37 8.31 7.64 -4.42
CA ASP A 37 8.36 7.41 -2.96
C ASP A 37 8.45 8.75 -2.21
N ASP A 38 7.37 9.52 -2.32
CA ASP A 38 7.15 10.77 -1.61
C ASP A 38 5.69 10.81 -1.11
N PRO A 39 5.42 10.34 0.11
CA PRO A 39 4.08 10.33 0.68
C PRO A 39 3.39 11.70 0.68
N SER A 40 4.13 12.82 0.72
CA SER A 40 3.53 14.15 0.75
C SER A 40 2.73 14.49 -0.52
N LEU A 41 2.99 13.81 -1.64
CA LEU A 41 2.24 13.96 -2.88
C LEU A 41 0.84 13.35 -2.82
N TYR A 42 0.62 12.39 -1.92
CA TYR A 42 -0.57 11.53 -1.94
C TYR A 42 -1.41 11.63 -0.68
N PHE A 43 -0.77 12.01 0.43
CA PHE A 43 -1.38 12.00 1.75
C PHE A 43 -1.54 13.40 2.31
N ASP A 44 -2.67 13.63 2.97
CA ASP A 44 -2.83 14.73 3.90
C ASP A 44 -2.17 14.33 5.22
N LEU A 45 -1.11 15.06 5.57
CA LEU A 45 -0.24 14.80 6.71
C LEU A 45 -0.50 15.78 7.87
N GLY A 46 -1.62 16.51 7.84
CA GLY A 46 -2.00 17.45 8.90
C GLY A 46 -2.33 16.80 10.25
N GLU A 47 -2.74 15.53 10.23
CA GLU A 47 -3.04 14.76 11.43
C GLU A 47 -1.84 13.92 11.91
N PRO A 48 -1.75 13.60 13.22
CA PRO A 48 -0.71 12.72 13.75
C PRO A 48 -0.66 11.36 13.03
N HIS A 49 0.54 11.00 12.56
CA HIS A 49 0.77 9.76 11.82
C HIS A 49 2.18 9.21 12.10
N LEU A 50 2.35 7.93 11.83
CA LEU A 50 3.62 7.22 11.89
C LEU A 50 4.01 6.80 10.47
N LEU A 51 5.29 6.97 10.11
CA LEU A 51 5.84 6.37 8.90
C LEU A 51 6.24 4.93 9.22
N ILE A 52 5.42 3.97 8.80
CA ILE A 52 5.68 2.55 9.04
C ILE A 52 6.37 1.94 7.81
N PRO A 53 7.53 1.28 7.98
CA PRO A 53 8.18 0.50 6.92
C PRO A 53 7.24 -0.51 6.28
N LEU A 54 7.23 -0.58 4.94
CA LEU A 54 6.32 -1.48 4.21
C LEU A 54 6.49 -2.96 4.62
N LYS A 55 7.70 -3.38 5.00
CA LYS A 55 7.97 -4.75 5.46
C LYS A 55 7.25 -5.15 6.76
N GLN A 56 6.77 -4.17 7.54
CA GLN A 56 6.03 -4.40 8.78
C GLN A 56 4.51 -4.42 8.56
N LEU A 57 4.03 -4.10 7.37
CA LEU A 57 2.60 -4.00 7.10
C LEU A 57 2.05 -5.30 6.51
N VAL A 58 0.88 -5.70 6.97
CA VAL A 58 0.13 -6.86 6.50
C VAL A 58 -1.16 -6.36 5.87
N ASN A 59 -1.45 -6.80 4.64
CA ASN A 59 -2.72 -6.52 3.99
C ASN A 59 -3.84 -7.37 4.63
N ALA A 60 -4.96 -6.76 5.00
CA ALA A 60 -6.16 -7.50 5.41
C ALA A 60 -6.94 -8.05 4.19
N ARG A 61 -6.79 -7.41 3.03
CA ARG A 61 -7.47 -7.80 1.79
C ARG A 61 -6.78 -7.22 0.55
N ALA A 62 -6.96 -7.88 -0.59
CA ALA A 62 -6.59 -7.37 -1.90
C ALA A 62 -7.80 -7.44 -2.85
N ARG A 63 -8.18 -6.31 -3.44
CA ARG A 63 -9.27 -6.24 -4.42
C ARG A 63 -8.71 -5.60 -5.68
N GLU A 64 -8.61 -6.37 -6.76
CA GLU A 64 -7.94 -5.97 -8.00
C GLU A 64 -8.42 -4.62 -8.53
N ARG A 65 -9.73 -4.48 -8.73
CA ARG A 65 -10.35 -3.21 -9.15
C ARG A 65 -10.04 -2.05 -8.20
N GLY A 66 -9.96 -2.32 -6.90
CA GLY A 66 -9.59 -1.32 -5.89
C GLY A 66 -8.13 -0.86 -6.02
N ILE A 67 -7.22 -1.77 -6.36
CA ILE A 67 -5.79 -1.46 -6.57
C ILE A 67 -5.61 -0.54 -7.77
N VAL A 68 -6.24 -0.86 -8.91
CA VAL A 68 -6.18 -0.04 -10.13
C VAL A 68 -6.79 1.35 -9.89
N ASN A 69 -7.97 1.41 -9.27
CA ASN A 69 -8.61 2.70 -8.95
C ASN A 69 -7.75 3.54 -8.01
N ALA A 70 -7.17 2.93 -6.96
CA ALA A 70 -6.30 3.64 -6.04
C ALA A 70 -5.06 4.21 -6.74
N ASN A 71 -4.44 3.47 -7.67
CA ASN A 71 -3.31 3.97 -8.47
C ASN A 71 -3.68 5.25 -9.22
N ARG A 72 -4.81 5.23 -9.93
CA ARG A 72 -5.32 6.38 -10.68
C ARG A 72 -5.59 7.59 -9.77
N HIS A 73 -6.22 7.36 -8.62
CA HIS A 73 -6.50 8.44 -7.67
C HIS A 73 -5.22 9.02 -7.06
N MET A 74 -4.23 8.18 -6.75
CA MET A 74 -2.92 8.64 -6.26
C MET A 74 -2.19 9.47 -7.31
N LEU A 75 -2.21 9.07 -8.59
CA LEU A 75 -1.65 9.89 -9.67
C LEU A 75 -2.36 11.24 -9.81
N ALA A 76 -3.69 11.25 -9.68
CA ALA A 76 -4.46 12.50 -9.73
C ALA A 76 -4.13 13.41 -8.55
N ALA A 77 -3.99 12.87 -7.34
CA ALA A 77 -3.59 13.61 -6.15
C ALA A 77 -2.18 14.22 -6.28
N ALA A 78 -1.21 13.45 -6.78
CA ALA A 78 0.14 13.95 -7.01
C ALA A 78 0.21 15.09 -8.03
N LYS A 79 -0.77 15.19 -8.94
CA LYS A 79 -0.90 16.28 -9.91
C LYS A 79 -1.74 17.46 -9.40
N GLY A 80 -2.29 17.37 -8.18
CA GLY A 80 -3.21 18.36 -7.64
C GLY A 80 -4.63 18.32 -8.23
N ASN A 81 -4.96 17.28 -9.01
CA ASN A 81 -6.27 17.12 -9.66
C ASN A 81 -7.30 16.41 -8.78
N GLN A 82 -6.90 15.92 -7.61
CA GLN A 82 -7.76 15.25 -6.65
C GLN A 82 -7.24 15.51 -5.24
N GLU A 83 -8.13 15.47 -4.26
CA GLU A 83 -7.75 15.59 -2.85
C GLU A 83 -6.77 14.49 -2.44
N LYS A 84 -5.81 14.88 -1.60
CA LYS A 84 -4.91 13.95 -0.92
C LYS A 84 -5.69 13.12 0.08
N ARG A 85 -5.18 11.94 0.36
CA ARG A 85 -5.88 10.94 1.17
C ARG A 85 -5.40 10.96 2.60
N LYS A 86 -6.24 10.53 3.54
CA LYS A 86 -5.79 10.29 4.92
C LYS A 86 -4.76 9.16 4.98
N PRO A 87 -3.86 9.16 5.98
CA PRO A 87 -2.96 8.04 6.26
C PRO A 87 -3.72 6.70 6.38
N LEU A 88 -3.02 5.59 6.16
CA LEU A 88 -3.59 4.25 6.29
C LEU A 88 -4.03 3.99 7.74
N THR A 89 -5.13 3.28 7.93
CA THR A 89 -5.52 2.86 9.29
C THR A 89 -4.96 1.47 9.56
N VAL A 90 -4.26 1.33 10.69
CA VAL A 90 -3.60 0.08 11.08
C VAL A 90 -3.93 -0.33 12.51
N HIS A 91 -3.98 -1.63 12.74
CA HIS A 91 -4.00 -2.23 14.08
C HIS A 91 -2.69 -2.99 14.31
N SER A 92 -2.17 -2.97 15.54
CA SER A 92 -1.00 -3.78 15.89
C SER A 92 -1.34 -5.27 15.82
N LEU A 93 -0.44 -6.06 15.25
CA LEU A 93 -0.37 -7.50 15.42
C LEU A 93 0.81 -7.83 16.35
N ASP A 94 0.96 -9.11 16.70
CA ASP A 94 2.16 -9.58 17.36
C ASP A 94 3.41 -9.40 16.48
N ASN A 95 4.59 -9.53 17.08
CA ASN A 95 5.89 -9.53 16.38
C ASN A 95 6.21 -8.25 15.58
N ALA A 96 5.75 -7.09 16.07
CA ALA A 96 5.99 -5.79 15.44
C ALA A 96 5.43 -5.65 14.01
N LEU A 97 4.40 -6.44 13.68
CA LEU A 97 3.63 -6.31 12.45
C LEU A 97 2.38 -5.46 12.68
N TRP A 98 1.87 -4.88 11.59
CA TRP A 98 0.71 -3.99 11.59
C TRP A 98 -0.27 -4.41 10.51
N LEU A 99 -1.51 -4.74 10.90
CA LEU A 99 -2.58 -5.07 9.97
C LEU A 99 -3.18 -3.78 9.40
N VAL A 100 -3.18 -3.64 8.07
CA VAL A 100 -3.87 -2.54 7.38
C VAL A 100 -5.35 -2.86 7.29
N VAL A 101 -6.16 -2.18 8.09
CA VAL A 101 -7.62 -2.32 8.08
C VAL A 101 -8.28 -1.39 7.05
N ASP A 102 -7.67 -0.22 6.79
CA ASP A 102 -8.06 0.68 5.71
C ASP A 102 -6.86 1.22 4.91
N GLY A 103 -7.04 1.33 3.58
CA GLY A 103 -5.99 1.71 2.63
C GLY A 103 -5.18 0.54 2.07
N ASN A 104 -5.70 -0.68 2.12
CA ASN A 104 -5.07 -1.89 1.58
C ASN A 104 -4.58 -1.76 0.12
N SER A 105 -5.43 -1.26 -0.78
CA SER A 105 -5.07 -1.01 -2.19
C SER A 105 -3.97 0.02 -2.35
N THR A 106 -3.82 0.93 -1.38
CA THR A 106 -2.76 1.96 -1.38
C THR A 106 -1.43 1.36 -1.01
N LEU A 107 -1.40 0.52 0.02
CA LEU A 107 -0.22 -0.23 0.38
C LEU A 107 0.30 -1.06 -0.79
N LEU A 108 -0.58 -1.75 -1.53
CA LEU A 108 -0.17 -2.52 -2.70
C LEU A 108 0.42 -1.66 -3.81
N ASN A 109 -0.10 -0.46 -4.02
CA ASN A 109 0.48 0.52 -4.96
C ASN A 109 1.84 1.05 -4.50
N ALA A 110 2.01 1.31 -3.20
CA ALA A 110 3.28 1.72 -2.61
C ALA A 110 4.33 0.59 -2.72
N ARG A 111 3.93 -0.65 -2.45
CA ARG A 111 4.76 -1.85 -2.63
C ARG A 111 5.18 -2.05 -4.07
N HIS A 112 4.23 -1.99 -5.00
CA HIS A 112 4.50 -2.03 -6.44
C HIS A 112 5.55 -0.96 -6.78
N SER A 113 5.37 0.23 -6.24
CA SER A 113 6.27 1.36 -6.45
C SER A 113 7.57 1.33 -5.64
N LYS A 114 7.84 0.25 -4.89
CA LYS A 114 9.05 0.04 -4.09
C LYS A 114 9.31 1.14 -3.04
N TRP A 115 8.23 1.67 -2.45
CA TRP A 115 8.36 2.66 -1.38
C TRP A 115 9.03 2.08 -0.14
N ARG A 116 9.65 2.94 0.67
CA ARG A 116 10.31 2.52 1.92
C ARG A 116 9.34 2.42 3.09
N ALA A 117 8.51 3.45 3.25
CA ALA A 117 7.55 3.58 4.35
C ALA A 117 6.27 4.27 3.87
N ILE A 118 5.20 4.16 4.65
CA ILE A 118 3.92 4.81 4.33
C ILE A 118 3.29 5.40 5.59
N PRO A 119 2.60 6.56 5.51
CA PRO A 119 1.90 7.14 6.63
C PRO A 119 0.75 6.26 7.11
N CYS A 120 0.73 6.00 8.41
CA CYS A 120 -0.28 5.21 9.09
C CYS A 120 -0.76 5.93 10.37
N CYS A 121 -2.02 5.73 10.71
CA CYS A 121 -2.58 6.07 12.02
C CYS A 121 -3.02 4.79 12.72
N THR A 122 -2.75 4.71 14.02
CA THR A 122 -3.29 3.68 14.90
C THR A 122 -4.67 4.14 15.37
N ARG A 123 -5.71 3.40 15.02
CA ARG A 123 -7.07 3.64 15.50
C ARG A 123 -7.69 2.35 16.00
#